data_AF-A0A497JML1-F1
#
_entry.id   AF-A0A497JML1-F1
#
_cell.length_a   1.000
_cell.length_b   1.000
_cell.length_c   1.000
_cell.angle_alpha   90.00
_cell.angle_beta   90.00
_cell.angle_gamma   90.00
#
_symmetry.space_group_name_H-M   'P 1'
#
loop_
_entity.id
_entity.type
_entity.pdbx_description
1 polymer ?
#
loop_
_entity_poly.entity_id
_entity_poly.type
_entity_poly.pdbx_seq_one_letter_code
_entity_poly.pdbx_strand_id
1 'polypeptide(L)'
;MEMYGERLLRLKAIVLIPRRDGILRLSEAQRVIVLGDWEGFRADSVPSVRSSPNGWAVGVVMDHSPIDDLAGAFLWFPKDWELQEILKAMDQSDRLTEKILGRGWIKGPRPYVKLHHIITGGF
;
A
#
# COMPACT_ATOMS: atom_id res chain seq x y z
N MET A 1 -15.97 31.15 7.06
CA MET A 1 -14.55 30.73 6.90
C MET A 1 -14.57 29.29 6.43
N GLU A 2 -14.84 29.10 5.15
CA GLU A 2 -15.22 27.81 4.55
C GLU A 2 -14.51 27.69 3.19
N MET A 3 -13.17 27.75 3.24
CA MET A 3 -12.29 27.68 2.05
C MET A 3 -11.34 26.46 2.10
N TYR A 4 -11.54 25.58 3.08
CA TYR A 4 -10.65 24.47 3.43
C TYR A 4 -11.32 23.08 3.25
N GLY A 5 -12.54 23.02 2.71
CA GLY A 5 -13.34 21.79 2.67
C GLY A 5 -12.88 20.75 1.64
N GLU A 6 -12.38 21.19 0.47
CA GLU A 6 -12.13 20.26 -0.65
C GLU A 6 -10.68 20.25 -1.14
N ARG A 7 -9.91 21.30 -0.88
CA ARG A 7 -8.52 21.46 -1.34
C ARG A 7 -7.47 20.84 -0.41
N LEU A 8 -7.91 20.10 0.61
CA LEU A 8 -7.15 19.73 1.81
C LEU A 8 -7.07 18.22 2.07
N LEU A 9 -7.38 17.39 1.07
CA LEU A 9 -7.10 15.96 1.19
C LEU A 9 -5.63 15.72 0.84
N ARG A 10 -4.81 15.58 1.89
CA ARG A 10 -3.40 15.22 1.77
C ARG A 10 -3.22 13.86 1.11
N LEU A 11 -4.08 12.90 1.42
CA LEU A 11 -4.12 11.60 0.77
C LEU A 11 -4.58 11.77 -0.69
N LYS A 12 -3.77 11.31 -1.63
CA LYS A 12 -4.05 11.32 -3.07
C LYS A 12 -4.45 9.97 -3.60
N ALA A 13 -3.82 8.90 -3.12
CA ALA A 13 -4.17 7.56 -3.53
C ALA A 13 -3.72 6.51 -2.51
N ILE A 14 -4.42 5.37 -2.51
CA ILE A 14 -3.91 4.12 -1.96
C ILE A 14 -3.84 3.15 -3.12
N VAL A 15 -2.68 2.50 -3.27
CA VAL A 15 -2.39 1.63 -4.41
C VAL A 15 -1.78 0.31 -3.96
N LEU A 16 -1.93 -0.71 -4.78
CA LEU A 16 -1.25 -1.99 -4.67
C LEU A 16 -0.19 -2.07 -5.76
N ILE A 17 1.07 -2.23 -5.37
CA ILE A 17 2.21 -2.19 -6.27
C ILE A 17 2.82 -3.59 -6.32
N PRO A 18 2.87 -4.24 -7.49
CA PRO A 18 3.52 -5.53 -7.61
C PRO A 18 5.02 -5.40 -7.38
N ARG A 19 5.55 -6.33 -6.58
CA ARG A 19 6.96 -6.48 -6.29
C ARG A 19 7.47 -7.79 -6.87
N ARG A 20 8.41 -7.68 -7.81
CA ARG A 20 9.05 -8.84 -8.46
C ARG A 20 10.56 -8.63 -8.51
N ASP A 21 11.30 -9.61 -8.00
CA ASP A 21 12.76 -9.69 -8.04
C ASP A 21 13.42 -8.44 -7.46
N GLY A 22 12.91 -7.99 -6.32
CA GLY A 22 13.37 -6.78 -5.63
C GLY A 22 13.03 -5.46 -6.30
N ILE A 23 12.12 -5.44 -7.27
CA ILE A 23 11.67 -4.23 -7.95
C ILE A 23 10.19 -3.99 -7.67
N LEU A 24 9.83 -2.77 -7.25
CA LEU A 24 8.45 -2.27 -7.23
C LEU A 24 8.09 -1.74 -8.62
N ARG A 25 7.10 -2.36 -9.27
CA ARG A 25 6.66 -2.02 -10.63
C ARG A 25 5.54 -0.98 -10.55
N LEU A 26 5.91 0.30 -10.49
CA LEU A 26 5.00 1.42 -10.27
C LEU A 26 3.99 1.62 -11.42
N SER A 27 4.39 1.37 -12.67
CA SER A 27 3.51 1.44 -13.84
C SER A 27 2.40 0.38 -13.83
N GLU A 28 2.55 -0.66 -13.02
CA GLU A 28 1.58 -1.76 -12.86
C GLU A 28 0.75 -1.62 -11.56
N ALA A 29 0.83 -0.46 -10.90
CA ALA A 29 0.12 -0.22 -9.66
C ALA A 29 -1.40 -0.27 -9.87
N GLN A 30 -2.08 -1.09 -9.07
CA GLN A 30 -3.54 -1.13 -9.02
C GLN A 30 -4.05 -0.08 -8.04
N ARG A 31 -5.03 0.71 -8.47
CA ARG A 31 -5.66 1.74 -7.64
C ARG A 31 -6.67 1.10 -6.70
N VAL A 32 -6.50 1.30 -5.39
CA VAL A 32 -7.52 0.96 -4.38
C VAL A 32 -8.48 2.14 -4.25
N ILE A 33 -7.92 3.33 -4.05
CA ILE A 33 -8.64 4.60 -4.08
C ILE A 33 -7.75 5.65 -4.74
N VAL A 34 -8.37 6.57 -5.48
CA VAL A 34 -7.74 7.80 -5.98
C VAL A 34 -8.64 8.96 -5.61
N LEU A 35 -8.04 10.00 -5.05
CA LEU A 35 -8.70 11.19 -4.57
C LEU A 35 -8.15 12.39 -5.34
N GLY A 36 -9.05 13.18 -5.91
CA GLY A 36 -8.69 14.35 -6.71
C GLY A 36 -8.04 13.97 -8.05
N ASP A 37 -6.90 14.59 -8.32
CA ASP A 37 -6.27 14.72 -9.64
C ASP A 37 -4.97 13.91 -9.80
N TRP A 38 -4.71 12.92 -8.93
CA TRP A 38 -3.50 12.12 -9.06
C TRP A 38 -3.57 11.17 -10.26
N GLU A 39 -2.70 11.40 -11.26
CA GLU A 39 -2.71 10.65 -12.53
C GLU A 39 -1.90 9.35 -12.48
N GLY A 40 -0.91 9.25 -11.59
CA GLY A 40 -0.04 8.07 -11.47
C GLY A 40 1.38 8.40 -11.03
N PHE A 41 2.23 7.37 -11.00
CA PHE A 41 3.65 7.53 -10.78
C PHE A 41 4.35 8.02 -12.05
N ARG A 42 5.34 8.91 -11.90
CA ARG A 42 6.17 9.37 -13.03
C ARG A 42 7.23 8.36 -13.46
N ALA A 43 7.67 7.51 -12.54
CA ALA A 43 8.65 6.46 -12.81
C ALA A 43 7.93 5.12 -13.00
N ASP A 44 8.44 4.28 -13.90
CA ASP A 44 7.86 2.95 -14.15
C ASP A 44 8.15 1.96 -13.02
N SER A 45 9.30 2.10 -12.36
CA SER A 45 9.72 1.20 -11.29
C SER A 45 10.77 1.81 -10.38
N VAL A 46 10.89 1.25 -9.17
CA VAL A 46 11.92 1.63 -8.19
C VAL A 46 12.46 0.38 -7.47
N PRO A 47 13.71 0.40 -6.98
CA PRO A 47 14.23 -0.66 -6.12
C PRO A 47 13.37 -0.81 -4.85
N SER A 48 13.11 -2.06 -4.49
CA SER A 48 12.48 -2.40 -3.21
C SER A 48 13.54 -2.61 -2.14
N VAL A 49 13.34 -2.04 -0.96
CA VAL A 49 14.16 -2.34 0.23
C VAL A 49 14.14 -3.83 0.56
N ARG A 50 13.04 -4.52 0.23
CA ARG A 50 12.89 -5.97 0.38
C ARG A 50 13.05 -6.66 -0.97
N SER A 51 14.09 -7.46 -1.17
CA SER A 51 14.34 -8.17 -2.44
C SER A 51 13.45 -9.39 -2.67
N SER A 52 13.05 -10.11 -1.61
CA SER A 52 12.27 -11.37 -1.71
C SER A 52 11.29 -11.54 -0.53
N PRO A 53 10.28 -12.42 -0.65
CA PRO A 53 9.84 -13.10 -1.88
C PRO A 53 9.08 -12.13 -2.80
N ASN A 54 8.65 -12.55 -3.99
CA ASN A 54 7.73 -11.76 -4.82
C ASN A 54 6.40 -11.53 -4.09
N GLY A 55 5.67 -10.48 -4.44
CA GLY A 55 4.40 -10.17 -3.79
C GLY A 55 3.84 -8.82 -4.19
N TRP A 56 3.01 -8.26 -3.34
CA TRP A 56 2.40 -6.95 -3.51
C TRP A 56 2.72 -6.07 -2.30
N ALA A 57 2.89 -4.78 -2.55
CA ALA A 57 3.09 -3.76 -1.53
C ALA A 57 1.90 -2.78 -1.55
N VAL A 58 1.53 -2.28 -0.37
CA VAL A 58 0.58 -1.16 -0.27
C VAL A 58 1.37 0.14 -0.32
N GLY A 59 1.02 1.02 -1.26
CA GLY A 59 1.54 2.38 -1.34
C GLY A 59 0.47 3.39 -0.93
N VAL A 60 0.86 4.38 -0.13
CA VAL A 60 0.03 5.53 0.22
C VAL A 60 0.65 6.77 -0.41
N VAL A 61 -0.03 7.36 -1.37
CA VAL A 61 0.43 8.55 -2.09
C VAL A 61 -0.15 9.77 -1.41
N MET A 62 0.72 10.70 -1.03
CA MET A 62 0.36 11.89 -0.29
C MET A 62 0.99 13.13 -0.91
N ASP A 63 0.27 14.23 -0.85
CA ASP A 63 0.86 15.55 -1.06
C ASP A 63 1.70 15.96 0.16
N HIS A 64 2.63 16.86 -0.09
CA HIS A 64 3.33 17.60 0.96
C HIS A 64 2.38 18.61 1.61
N SER A 65 2.55 18.82 2.91
CA SER A 65 1.81 19.82 3.69
C SER A 65 2.75 20.65 4.57
N PRO A 66 2.42 21.91 4.92
CA PRO A 66 3.28 22.77 5.73
C PRO A 66 3.69 22.20 7.09
N ILE A 67 2.89 21.28 7.66
CA ILE A 67 3.23 20.63 8.93
C ILE A 67 4.47 19.71 8.79
N ASP A 68 4.77 19.22 7.59
CA ASP A 68 5.96 18.41 7.37
C ASP A 68 7.25 19.23 7.56
N ASP A 69 7.24 20.48 7.07
CA ASP A 69 8.37 21.40 7.22
C ASP A 69 8.57 21.77 8.69
N LEU A 70 7.46 22.09 9.37
CA LEU A 70 7.48 22.47 10.79
C LEU A 70 7.92 21.30 11.68
N ALA A 71 7.51 20.08 11.36
CA ALA A 71 7.91 18.88 12.09
C ALA A 71 9.33 18.40 11.74
N GLY A 72 9.90 18.87 10.61
CA GLY A 72 11.15 18.34 10.06
C GLY A 72 11.04 16.89 9.58
N ALA A 73 9.82 16.40 9.34
CA ALA A 73 9.51 15.03 8.95
C ALA A 73 8.11 14.94 8.32
N PHE A 74 7.88 13.94 7.46
CA PHE A 74 6.55 13.68 6.90
C PHE A 74 5.57 13.23 7.98
N LEU A 75 4.59 14.08 8.32
CA LEU A 75 3.68 13.87 9.45
C LEU A 75 2.22 13.74 9.01
N TRP A 76 1.71 12.52 8.93
CA TRP A 76 0.34 12.25 8.51
C TRP A 76 -0.60 12.01 9.71
N PHE A 77 -1.73 12.73 9.72
CA PHE A 77 -2.82 12.58 10.70
C PHE A 77 -4.01 11.90 10.02
N PRO A 78 -4.12 10.56 10.12
CA PRO A 78 -5.13 9.82 9.38
C PRO A 78 -6.53 10.03 9.93
N LYS A 79 -7.53 10.03 9.05
CA LYS A 79 -8.94 9.87 9.42
C LYS A 79 -9.29 8.38 9.50
N ASP A 80 -10.30 8.05 10.30
CA ASP A 80 -10.75 6.66 10.50
C ASP A 80 -11.02 5.93 9.17
N TRP A 81 -11.69 6.58 8.22
CA TRP A 81 -11.99 5.96 6.93
C TRP A 81 -10.72 5.71 6.08
N GLU A 82 -9.69 6.55 6.19
CA GLU A 82 -8.41 6.34 5.49
C GLU A 82 -7.71 5.09 6.05
N LEU A 83 -7.75 4.91 7.38
CA LEU A 83 -7.23 3.70 8.03
C LEU A 83 -7.99 2.45 7.56
N GLN A 84 -9.32 2.52 7.44
CA GLN A 84 -10.12 1.40 6.95
C GLN A 84 -9.78 1.03 5.50
N GLU A 85 -9.56 2.01 4.61
CA GLU A 85 -9.16 1.74 3.22
C GLU A 85 -7.75 1.15 3.14
N ILE A 86 -6.81 1.59 4.00
CA ILE A 86 -5.49 0.98 4.09
C ILE A 86 -5.57 -0.46 4.58
N LEU A 87 -6.40 -0.74 5.59
CA LEU A 87 -6.59 -2.11 6.09
C LEU A 87 -7.13 -3.03 4.97
N LYS A 88 -8.12 -2.57 4.20
CA LYS A 88 -8.63 -3.30 3.02
C LYS A 88 -7.54 -3.52 1.97
N ALA A 89 -6.72 -2.50 1.68
CA ALA A 89 -5.60 -2.61 0.76
C ALA A 89 -4.57 -3.64 1.27
N MET A 90 -4.29 -3.65 2.57
CA MET A 90 -3.39 -4.61 3.21
C MET A 90 -3.90 -6.05 3.06
N ASP A 91 -5.16 -6.30 3.36
CA ASP A 91 -5.79 -7.62 3.18
C ASP A 91 -5.72 -8.09 1.72
N GLN A 92 -5.95 -7.19 0.78
CA GLN A 92 -5.89 -7.49 -0.65
C GLN A 92 -4.45 -7.77 -1.10
N SER A 93 -3.48 -6.98 -0.64
CA SER A 93 -2.05 -7.20 -0.87
C SER A 93 -1.62 -8.59 -0.40
N ASP A 94 -2.10 -9.02 0.77
CA ASP A 94 -1.80 -10.34 1.33
C ASP A 94 -2.44 -11.46 0.51
N ARG A 95 -3.70 -11.32 0.10
CA ARG A 95 -4.37 -12.26 -0.84
C ARG A 95 -3.63 -12.39 -2.16
N LEU A 96 -3.20 -11.28 -2.76
CA LEU A 96 -2.48 -11.29 -4.04
C LEU A 96 -1.08 -11.89 -3.88
N THR A 97 -0.40 -11.60 -2.78
CA THR A 97 0.92 -12.18 -2.48
C THR A 97 0.81 -13.69 -2.27
N GLU A 98 -0.16 -14.15 -1.50
CA GLU A 98 -0.43 -15.58 -1.29
C GLU A 98 -0.66 -16.33 -2.60
N LYS A 99 -1.46 -15.76 -3.52
CA LYS A 99 -1.68 -16.34 -4.85
C LYS A 99 -0.37 -16.52 -5.64
N ILE A 100 0.57 -15.59 -5.50
CA ILE A 100 1.89 -15.69 -6.14
C ILE A 100 2.75 -16.77 -5.48
N LEU A 101 2.70 -16.86 -4.14
CA LEU A 101 3.56 -17.78 -3.39
C LEU A 101 3.00 -19.20 -3.29
N GLY A 102 1.72 -19.40 -3.59
CA GLY A 102 1.02 -20.67 -3.39
C GLY A 102 0.84 -21.04 -1.91
N ARG A 103 1.11 -20.10 -1.00
CA ARG A 103 1.04 -20.29 0.45
C ARG A 103 0.90 -18.95 1.17
N GLY A 104 0.41 -19.01 2.41
CA GLY A 104 0.32 -17.85 3.30
C GLY A 104 1.67 -17.45 3.91
N TRP A 105 1.61 -16.44 4.77
CA TRP A 105 2.77 -15.99 5.54
C TRP A 105 3.03 -16.96 6.70
N ILE A 106 4.01 -17.85 6.56
CA ILE A 106 4.38 -18.84 7.61
C ILE A 106 5.34 -18.23 8.65
N LYS A 107 6.22 -17.31 8.23
CA LYS A 107 7.17 -16.56 9.08
C LYS A 107 7.35 -15.15 8.54
N GLY A 108 7.31 -14.15 9.41
CA GLY A 108 7.55 -12.73 9.08
C GLY A 108 6.65 -11.77 9.86
N PRO A 109 6.88 -10.45 9.75
CA PRO A 109 6.18 -9.42 10.52
C PRO A 109 4.69 -9.24 10.19
N ARG A 110 4.17 -9.96 9.19
CA ARG A 110 2.72 -10.10 8.92
C ARG A 110 2.30 -11.57 8.93
N PRO A 111 2.19 -12.21 10.10
CA PRO A 111 1.80 -13.60 10.22
C PRO A 111 0.27 -13.73 10.06
N TYR A 112 -0.20 -13.98 8.83
CA TYR A 112 -1.59 -14.35 8.58
C TYR A 112 -1.63 -15.76 7.98
N VAL A 113 -1.77 -16.77 8.84
CA VAL A 113 -2.10 -18.14 8.43
C VAL A 113 -3.60 -18.21 8.21
N LYS A 114 -4.03 -18.34 6.95
CA LYS A 114 -5.45 -18.57 6.61
C LYS A 114 -5.84 -20.02 6.87
N LEU A 115 -7.11 -20.24 7.25
CA LEU A 115 -7.64 -21.54 7.64
C LEU A 115 -7.46 -22.62 6.55
N HIS A 116 -7.60 -22.25 5.27
CA HIS A 116 -7.41 -23.21 4.18
C HIS A 116 -5.96 -23.70 4.05
N HIS A 117 -4.94 -22.95 4.49
CA HIS A 117 -3.57 -23.45 4.57
C HIS A 117 -3.40 -24.58 5.59
N ILE A 118 -4.23 -24.58 6.64
CA ILE A 118 -4.22 -25.63 7.67
C ILE A 118 -4.96 -26.87 7.16
N ILE A 119 -6.07 -26.68 6.44
CA ILE A 119 -6.95 -27.77 6.00
C ILE A 119 -6.37 -28.52 4.78
N THR A 120 -5.65 -27.86 3.87
CA THR A 120 -5.11 -28.49 2.65
C THR A 120 -3.70 -29.10 2.83
N GLY A 121 -3.15 -29.12 4.05
CA GLY A 121 -1.87 -29.77 4.36
C GLY A 121 -0.62 -29.16 3.70
N GLY A 122 -0.74 -27.97 3.10
CA GLY A 122 0.38 -27.27 2.46
C GLY A 122 1.09 -26.34 3.45
N PHE A 123 2.10 -26.87 4.15
CA PHE A 123 3.09 -26.10 4.92
C PHE A 123 4.37 -25.89 4.11
#